data_AF-A0A538L2R2-F1
#
_entry.id   AF-A0A538L2R2-F1
#
_cell.length_a   1.000
_cell.length_b   1.000
_cell.length_c   1.000
_cell.angle_alpha   90.00
_cell.angle_beta   90.00
_cell.angle_gamma   90.00
#
_symmetry.space_group_name_H-M   'P 1'
#
loop_
_entity.id
_entity.type
_entity.pdbx_description
1 polymer ?
#
loop_
_entity_poly.entity_id
_entity_poly.type
_entity_poly.pdbx_seq_one_letter_code
_entity_poly.pdbx_strand_id
1 'polypeptide(L)'
;MSAIGLFVLRTVTARPIGGVRALTVAWAAALAVALVVTPIYVLLATAQFALRSFWSFGALVPLMDVSSFGRGYLRLELLLALFALAGAAAIWVDRPGRRSVAALFASWGALLAAGAAIIVPGAAGHAAQTSPRWAALLLDWSHLAAGSIWLGGLIGLLLLARRGRSFMVALKRFSNSAFVSVMVLLGSGIGAAVLHLPTLASLWQTGYGKAIIVKASFLLAAMLIASVNLVRTRRSLALLWQLVAGEVLLVTSAVVAAAVLSSLPPPPKALASLGAPAATAGPGPVTETVERNGYQLQVHVTPNKVAVPDEFAVRITRNGVPVRGATVIATFTMLDMEMPTQAYRLAERSPGLYEHSSAALVMVGRWGLTFEVQPAGAQPFDVVVVDHAAG
;
A
#
# COMPACT_ATOMS: atom_id res chain seq x y z
N MET A 1 11.03 4.24 -2.96
CA MET A 1 10.82 5.69 -3.10
C MET A 1 12.13 6.45 -3.37
N SER A 2 13.09 6.51 -2.45
CA SER A 2 14.33 7.32 -2.60
C SER A 2 15.17 6.99 -3.83
N ALA A 3 15.27 5.71 -4.21
CA ALA A 3 15.94 5.30 -5.45
C ALA A 3 15.35 5.98 -6.70
N ILE A 4 14.03 6.09 -6.79
CA ILE A 4 13.35 6.71 -7.94
C ILE A 4 13.75 8.19 -8.03
N GLY A 5 13.70 8.93 -6.93
CA GLY A 5 14.12 10.34 -6.93
C GLY A 5 15.60 10.54 -7.22
N LEU A 6 16.48 9.67 -6.72
CA LEU A 6 17.91 9.69 -7.03
C LEU A 6 18.17 9.45 -8.53
N PHE A 7 17.43 8.52 -9.13
CA PHE A 7 17.50 8.25 -10.57
C PHE A 7 17.04 9.45 -11.40
N VAL A 8 15.89 10.05 -11.04
CA VAL A 8 15.35 11.26 -11.70
C VAL A 8 16.32 12.43 -11.55
N LEU A 9 16.85 12.66 -10.34
CA LEU A 9 17.83 13.72 -10.11
C LEU A 9 19.08 13.50 -10.97
N ARG A 10 19.64 12.28 -11.02
CA ARG A 10 20.83 11.96 -11.81
C ARG A 10 20.58 12.19 -13.31
N THR A 11 19.52 11.58 -13.84
CA THR A 11 19.31 11.47 -15.29
C THR A 11 18.66 12.70 -15.91
N VAL A 12 17.80 13.40 -15.16
CA VAL A 12 17.02 14.55 -15.65
C VAL A 12 17.59 15.87 -15.11
N THR A 13 17.62 16.05 -13.79
CA THR A 13 17.89 17.36 -13.18
C THR A 13 19.38 17.74 -13.21
N ALA A 14 20.24 16.80 -12.82
CA ALA A 14 21.68 16.99 -12.72
C ALA A 14 22.40 16.81 -14.05
N ARG A 15 21.75 16.36 -15.13
CA ARG A 15 22.41 16.22 -16.44
C ARG A 15 22.65 17.60 -17.08
N PRO A 16 23.82 17.90 -17.69
CA PRO A 16 25.01 17.06 -17.90
C PRO A 16 26.14 17.35 -16.88
N ILE A 17 25.81 17.71 -15.63
CA ILE A 17 26.79 18.01 -14.59
C ILE A 17 27.71 16.80 -14.39
N GLY A 18 29.03 17.02 -14.42
CA GLY A 18 30.03 15.99 -14.15
C GLY A 18 30.11 15.60 -12.67
N GLY A 19 30.69 14.43 -12.39
CA GLY A 19 30.94 14.00 -11.00
C GLY A 19 29.72 13.43 -10.26
N VAL A 20 28.69 12.98 -10.97
CA VAL A 20 27.45 12.39 -10.41
C VAL A 20 27.59 10.91 -9.99
N ARG A 21 28.82 10.40 -9.83
CA ARG A 21 29.08 9.01 -9.38
C ARG A 21 28.43 8.74 -8.01
N ALA A 22 28.47 9.72 -7.11
CA ALA A 22 27.82 9.61 -5.79
C ALA A 22 26.31 9.35 -5.91
N LEU A 23 25.61 10.01 -6.86
CA LEU A 23 24.19 9.77 -7.11
C LEU A 23 23.93 8.36 -7.64
N THR A 24 24.83 7.85 -8.49
CA THR A 24 24.71 6.49 -9.06
C THR A 24 24.91 5.43 -7.99
N VAL A 25 25.92 5.59 -7.12
CA VAL A 25 26.17 4.69 -5.99
C VAL A 25 25.00 4.71 -5.01
N ALA A 26 24.51 5.90 -4.66
CA ALA A 26 23.36 6.03 -3.76
C ALA A 26 22.08 5.43 -4.34
N TRP A 27 21.83 5.61 -5.65
CA TRP A 27 20.72 4.97 -6.35
C TRP A 27 20.81 3.44 -6.27
N ALA A 28 21.97 2.86 -6.58
CA ALA A 28 22.20 1.43 -6.53
C ALA A 28 22.06 0.87 -5.09
N ALA A 29 22.61 1.59 -4.10
CA ALA A 29 22.48 1.22 -2.69
C ALA A 29 21.01 1.28 -2.23
N ALA A 30 20.27 2.34 -2.58
CA ALA A 30 18.85 2.46 -2.23
C ALA A 30 18.00 1.36 -2.89
N LEU A 31 18.35 0.92 -4.10
CA LEU A 31 17.70 -0.22 -4.76
C LEU A 31 18.04 -1.55 -4.10
N ALA A 32 19.32 -1.79 -3.79
CA ALA A 32 19.74 -3.02 -3.11
C ALA A 32 19.05 -3.15 -1.75
N VAL A 33 18.97 -2.05 -0.99
CA VAL A 33 18.21 -2.01 0.27
C VAL A 33 16.73 -2.31 0.03
N ALA A 34 16.11 -1.72 -1.00
CA ALA A 34 14.70 -1.99 -1.30
C ALA A 34 14.44 -3.47 -1.64
N LEU A 35 15.25 -4.06 -2.53
CA LEU A 35 15.15 -5.48 -2.93
C LEU A 35 15.38 -6.47 -1.77
N VAL A 36 16.10 -6.06 -0.72
CA VAL A 36 16.30 -6.89 0.48
C VAL A 36 15.20 -6.66 1.51
N VAL A 37 14.84 -5.40 1.76
CA VAL A 37 13.88 -5.04 2.82
C VAL A 37 12.45 -5.40 2.43
N THR A 38 12.08 -5.27 1.16
CA THR A 38 10.73 -5.58 0.68
C THR A 38 10.32 -7.04 0.97
N PRO A 39 11.07 -8.09 0.59
CA PRO A 39 10.68 -9.47 0.91
C PRO A 39 10.69 -9.76 2.42
N ILE A 40 11.63 -9.16 3.18
CA ILE A 40 11.66 -9.29 4.64
C ILE A 40 10.39 -8.69 5.27
N TYR A 41 9.98 -7.51 4.80
CA TYR A 41 8.77 -6.83 5.27
C TYR A 41 7.51 -7.67 4.99
N VAL A 42 7.37 -8.23 3.79
CA VAL A 42 6.22 -9.06 3.43
C VAL A 42 6.14 -10.29 4.31
N LEU A 43 7.27 -10.94 4.55
CA LEU A 43 7.34 -12.10 5.42
C LEU A 43 6.98 -11.74 6.86
N LEU A 44 7.50 -10.63 7.38
CA LEU A 44 7.18 -10.14 8.72
C LEU A 44 5.69 -9.78 8.86
N ALA A 45 5.13 -9.06 7.90
CA ALA A 45 3.71 -8.69 7.88
C ALA A 45 2.82 -9.93 7.81
N THR A 46 3.16 -10.89 6.94
CA THR A 46 2.41 -12.16 6.81
C THR A 46 2.49 -12.98 8.10
N ALA A 47 3.67 -13.02 8.75
CA ALA A 47 3.85 -13.68 10.03
C ALA A 47 3.00 -13.04 11.14
N GLN A 48 2.94 -11.70 11.18
CA GLN A 48 2.10 -10.96 12.11
C GLN A 48 0.61 -11.25 11.89
N PHE A 49 0.14 -11.21 10.64
CA PHE A 49 -1.28 -11.47 10.32
C PHE A 49 -1.71 -12.91 10.64
N ALA A 50 -0.82 -13.88 10.43
CA ALA A 50 -1.08 -15.29 10.71
C ALA A 50 -0.77 -15.69 12.17
N LEU A 51 -0.28 -14.76 13.02
CA LEU A 51 0.27 -15.04 14.36
C LEU A 51 1.28 -16.21 14.37
N ARG A 52 2.12 -16.29 13.34
CA ARG A 52 3.16 -17.31 13.21
C ARG A 52 4.54 -16.73 13.47
N SER A 53 5.49 -17.59 13.81
CA SER A 53 6.90 -17.23 13.88
C SER A 53 7.40 -16.77 12.51
N PHE A 54 8.19 -15.70 12.48
CA PHE A 54 8.89 -15.24 11.27
C PHE A 54 9.67 -16.35 10.55
N TRP A 55 10.17 -17.34 11.31
CA TRP A 55 10.96 -18.46 10.79
C TRP A 55 10.12 -19.59 10.18
N SER A 56 8.80 -19.50 10.19
CA SER A 56 7.89 -20.55 9.70
C SER A 56 7.68 -20.49 8.17
N PHE A 57 8.77 -20.43 7.40
CA PHE A 57 8.73 -20.20 5.94
C PHE A 57 7.80 -21.16 5.19
N GLY A 58 7.75 -22.45 5.58
CA GLY A 58 6.88 -23.44 4.96
C GLY A 58 5.37 -23.14 5.09
N ALA A 59 4.97 -22.41 6.13
CA ALA A 59 3.60 -21.92 6.29
C ALA A 59 3.42 -20.53 5.65
N LEU A 60 4.43 -19.66 5.76
CA LEU A 60 4.32 -18.26 5.34
C LEU A 60 4.43 -18.03 3.83
N VAL A 61 5.33 -18.74 3.14
CA VAL A 61 5.54 -18.54 1.70
C VAL A 61 4.29 -18.88 0.89
N PRO A 62 3.61 -20.03 1.12
CA PRO A 62 2.35 -20.33 0.41
C PRO A 62 1.27 -19.27 0.64
N LEU A 63 1.22 -18.65 1.83
CA LEU A 63 0.26 -17.58 2.15
C LEU A 63 0.46 -16.33 1.29
N MET A 64 1.68 -16.07 0.83
CA MET A 64 1.95 -14.94 -0.06
C MET A 64 1.33 -15.14 -1.44
N ASP A 65 1.28 -16.38 -1.94
CA ASP A 65 0.71 -16.69 -3.25
C ASP A 65 -0.82 -16.67 -3.23
N VAL A 66 -1.45 -17.07 -2.13
CA VAL A 66 -2.91 -17.09 -2.00
C VAL A 66 -3.50 -15.75 -1.55
N SER A 67 -2.75 -14.90 -0.84
CA SER A 67 -3.21 -13.58 -0.43
C SER A 67 -3.04 -12.51 -1.53
N SER A 68 -3.98 -11.57 -1.62
CA SER A 68 -3.87 -10.41 -2.50
C SER A 68 -2.68 -9.52 -2.11
N PHE A 69 -2.43 -9.39 -0.81
CA PHE A 69 -1.30 -8.66 -0.25
C PHE A 69 0.03 -9.26 -0.70
N GLY A 70 0.26 -10.56 -0.48
CA GLY A 70 1.49 -11.23 -0.86
C GLY A 70 1.76 -11.16 -2.36
N ARG A 71 0.76 -11.48 -3.21
CA ARG A 71 0.87 -11.34 -4.68
C ARG A 71 1.19 -9.91 -5.10
N GLY A 72 0.61 -8.92 -4.41
CA GLY A 72 0.90 -7.52 -4.62
C GLY A 72 2.39 -7.23 -4.43
N TYR A 73 2.94 -7.62 -3.29
CA TYR A 73 4.36 -7.36 -3.01
C TYR A 73 5.34 -8.20 -3.83
N LEU A 74 4.98 -9.42 -4.25
CA LEU A 74 5.77 -10.19 -5.22
C LEU A 74 5.87 -9.43 -6.56
N ARG A 75 4.77 -8.81 -7.01
CA ARG A 75 4.79 -7.94 -8.19
C ARG A 75 5.62 -6.68 -7.96
N LEU A 76 5.57 -6.09 -6.76
CA LEU A 76 6.43 -4.96 -6.41
C LEU A 76 7.91 -5.34 -6.53
N GLU A 77 8.30 -6.51 -6.01
CA GLU A 77 9.68 -7.02 -6.09
C GLU A 77 10.16 -7.18 -7.54
N LEU A 78 9.32 -7.78 -8.39
CA LEU A 78 9.61 -7.90 -9.82
C LEU A 78 9.75 -6.54 -10.51
N LEU A 79 8.89 -5.57 -10.19
CA LEU A 79 8.95 -4.23 -10.76
C LEU A 79 10.15 -3.42 -10.25
N LEU A 80 10.58 -3.63 -9.00
CA LEU A 80 11.81 -3.06 -8.46
C LEU A 80 13.04 -3.65 -9.18
N ALA A 81 13.07 -4.95 -9.43
CA ALA A 81 14.15 -5.60 -10.19
C ALA A 81 14.18 -5.09 -11.64
N LEU A 82 13.02 -4.95 -12.29
CA LEU A 82 12.91 -4.37 -13.62
C LEU A 82 13.40 -2.91 -13.65
N PHE A 83 13.03 -2.10 -12.65
CA PHE A 83 13.53 -0.73 -12.51
C PHE A 83 15.05 -0.70 -12.29
N ALA A 84 15.60 -1.63 -11.52
CA ALA A 84 17.04 -1.75 -11.33
C ALA A 84 17.77 -2.03 -12.65
N LEU A 85 17.29 -3.01 -13.43
CA LEU A 85 17.87 -3.36 -14.73
C LEU A 85 17.74 -2.23 -15.75
N ALA A 86 16.53 -1.67 -15.91
CA ALA A 86 16.26 -0.59 -16.84
C ALA A 86 17.04 0.69 -16.44
N GLY A 87 17.10 1.00 -15.15
CA GLY A 87 17.87 2.12 -14.63
C GLY A 87 19.38 1.93 -14.83
N ALA A 88 19.91 0.73 -14.62
CA ALA A 88 21.32 0.43 -14.88
C ALA A 88 21.66 0.60 -16.37
N ALA A 89 20.81 0.09 -17.26
CA ALA A 89 20.95 0.28 -18.70
C ALA A 89 20.90 1.77 -19.09
N ALA A 90 19.95 2.53 -18.54
CA ALA A 90 19.84 3.97 -18.78
C ALA A 90 21.10 4.73 -18.31
N ILE A 91 21.63 4.37 -17.14
CA ILE A 91 22.85 4.95 -16.56
C ILE A 91 24.08 4.59 -17.39
N TRP A 92 24.16 3.36 -17.90
CA TRP A 92 25.27 2.84 -18.70
C TRP A 92 25.35 3.49 -20.08
N VAL A 93 24.20 3.70 -20.75
CA VAL A 93 24.13 4.37 -22.07
C VAL A 93 24.22 5.90 -21.95
N ASP A 94 23.95 6.48 -20.78
CA ASP A 94 23.98 7.93 -20.57
C ASP A 94 25.40 8.49 -20.60
N ARG A 95 25.72 9.19 -21.70
CA ARG A 95 26.98 9.91 -21.89
C ARG A 95 26.82 11.41 -21.69
N PRO A 96 27.85 12.11 -21.18
CA PRO A 96 27.84 13.57 -21.09
C PRO A 96 27.74 14.18 -22.49
N GLY A 97 26.83 15.15 -22.67
CA GLY A 97 26.55 15.79 -23.97
C GLY A 97 25.15 15.48 -24.51
N ARG A 98 25.04 15.14 -25.81
CA ARG A 98 23.75 14.86 -26.47
C ARG A 98 23.21 13.48 -26.06
N ARG A 99 21.89 13.36 -25.86
CA ARG A 99 21.26 12.06 -25.59
C ARG A 99 21.13 11.28 -26.89
N SER A 100 21.58 10.04 -26.91
CA SER A 100 21.26 9.10 -27.98
C SER A 100 19.79 8.68 -27.89
N VAL A 101 19.23 8.19 -29.01
CA VAL A 101 17.89 7.60 -29.04
C VAL A 101 17.80 6.43 -28.05
N ALA A 102 18.84 5.59 -27.98
CA ALA A 102 18.95 4.52 -26.99
C ALA A 102 18.90 5.02 -25.53
N ALA A 103 19.60 6.12 -25.21
CA ALA A 103 19.55 6.72 -23.87
C ALA A 103 18.16 7.26 -23.52
N LEU A 104 17.41 7.79 -24.51
CA LEU A 104 16.03 8.24 -24.31
C LEU A 104 15.10 7.05 -24.03
N PHE A 105 15.14 6.01 -24.86
CA PHE A 105 14.33 4.81 -24.64
C PHE A 105 14.64 4.13 -23.31
N ALA A 106 15.92 3.97 -22.96
CA ALA A 106 16.32 3.39 -21.69
C ALA A 106 15.85 4.23 -20.50
N SER A 107 15.95 5.56 -20.58
CA SER A 107 15.47 6.47 -19.52
C SER A 107 13.95 6.38 -19.36
N TRP A 108 13.20 6.38 -20.47
CA TRP A 108 11.74 6.24 -20.43
C TRP A 108 11.32 4.86 -19.90
N GLY A 109 11.97 3.79 -20.32
CA GLY A 109 11.73 2.43 -19.80
C GLY A 109 11.95 2.35 -18.29
N ALA A 110 13.03 2.95 -17.78
CA ALA A 110 13.29 3.02 -16.34
C ALA A 110 12.23 3.85 -15.59
N LEU A 111 11.79 4.99 -16.15
CA LEU A 111 10.73 5.81 -15.55
C LEU A 111 9.37 5.10 -15.55
N LEU A 112 9.04 4.36 -16.61
CA LEU A 112 7.83 3.54 -16.67
C LEU A 112 7.87 2.41 -15.64
N ALA A 113 9.00 1.70 -15.50
CA ALA A 113 9.17 0.68 -14.48
C ALA A 113 9.06 1.26 -13.06
N ALA A 114 9.65 2.44 -12.81
CA ALA A 114 9.52 3.16 -11.54
C ALA A 114 8.06 3.57 -11.25
N GLY A 115 7.36 4.11 -12.26
CA GLY A 115 5.94 4.48 -12.15
C GLY A 115 5.04 3.29 -11.89
N ALA A 116 5.32 2.15 -12.54
CA ALA A 116 4.64 0.89 -12.29
C ALA A 116 4.91 0.36 -10.88
N ALA A 117 6.15 0.42 -10.38
CA ALA A 117 6.47 0.01 -9.02
C ALA A 117 5.71 0.86 -7.97
N ILE A 118 5.53 2.15 -8.21
CA ILE A 118 4.81 3.07 -7.30
C ILE A 118 3.31 2.73 -7.20
N ILE A 119 2.67 2.17 -8.22
CA ILE A 119 1.23 1.87 -8.15
C ILE A 119 0.90 0.69 -7.24
N VAL A 120 1.89 -0.20 -7.02
CA VAL A 120 1.64 -1.50 -6.38
C VAL A 120 1.20 -1.38 -4.92
N PRO A 121 1.86 -0.57 -4.05
CA PRO A 121 1.40 -0.40 -2.67
C PRO A 121 -0.05 0.09 -2.58
N GLY A 122 -0.44 1.08 -3.39
CA GLY A 122 -1.82 1.55 -3.45
C GLY A 122 -2.80 0.50 -3.98
N ALA A 123 -2.39 -0.25 -5.01
CA ALA A 123 -3.20 -1.31 -5.61
C ALA A 123 -3.38 -2.54 -4.70
N ALA A 124 -2.40 -2.83 -3.85
CA ALA A 124 -2.43 -3.92 -2.87
C ALA A 124 -2.96 -3.49 -1.50
N GLY A 125 -3.09 -2.19 -1.25
CA GLY A 125 -3.46 -1.61 0.04
C GLY A 125 -4.83 -0.91 0.05
N HIS A 126 -5.00 0.00 1.01
CA HIS A 126 -6.27 0.68 1.29
C HIS A 126 -6.79 1.56 0.15
N ALA A 127 -5.89 2.12 -0.68
CA ALA A 127 -6.29 2.95 -1.81
C ALA A 127 -7.15 2.17 -2.82
N ALA A 128 -6.87 0.88 -3.04
CA ALA A 128 -7.69 0.03 -3.90
C ALA A 128 -9.09 -0.27 -3.35
N GLN A 129 -9.28 -0.10 -2.04
CA GLN A 129 -10.52 -0.39 -1.33
C GLN A 129 -11.36 0.86 -1.04
N THR A 130 -10.80 2.04 -1.33
CA THR A 130 -11.48 3.31 -1.08
C THR A 130 -12.27 3.75 -2.30
N SER A 131 -13.57 3.99 -2.14
CA SER A 131 -14.42 4.52 -3.21
C SER A 131 -14.31 6.05 -3.33
N PRO A 132 -14.22 6.62 -4.55
CA PRO A 132 -14.10 5.93 -5.84
C PRO A 132 -12.66 5.43 -6.08
N ARG A 133 -12.53 4.15 -6.44
CA ARG A 133 -11.24 3.42 -6.52
C ARG A 133 -10.19 4.12 -7.38
N TRP A 134 -10.58 4.60 -8.55
CA TRP A 134 -9.64 5.25 -9.48
C TRP A 134 -9.05 6.54 -8.88
N ALA A 135 -9.84 7.31 -8.12
CA ALA A 135 -9.38 8.56 -7.52
C ALA A 135 -8.44 8.29 -6.35
N ALA A 136 -8.78 7.33 -5.49
CA ALA A 136 -7.94 6.93 -4.37
C ALA A 136 -6.57 6.41 -4.85
N LEU A 137 -6.56 5.57 -5.90
CA LEU A 137 -5.32 5.08 -6.51
C LEU A 137 -4.50 6.20 -7.17
N LEU A 138 -5.15 7.15 -7.85
CA LEU A 138 -4.45 8.27 -8.47
C LEU A 138 -3.82 9.20 -7.43
N LEU A 139 -4.54 9.48 -6.34
CA LEU A 139 -4.04 10.29 -5.23
C LEU A 139 -2.84 9.61 -4.57
N ASP A 140 -2.94 8.32 -4.24
CA ASP A 140 -1.84 7.54 -3.66
C ASP A 140 -0.61 7.50 -4.57
N TRP A 141 -0.81 7.16 -5.86
CA TRP A 141 0.27 7.12 -6.85
C TRP A 141 0.95 8.49 -7.00
N SER A 142 0.16 9.56 -7.09
CA SER A 142 0.69 10.93 -7.20
C SER A 142 1.46 11.34 -5.94
N HIS A 143 0.96 10.95 -4.76
CA HIS A 143 1.60 11.22 -3.47
C HIS A 143 2.95 10.51 -3.38
N LEU A 144 3.01 9.22 -3.70
CA LEU A 144 4.23 8.42 -3.67
C LEU A 144 5.23 8.84 -4.75
N ALA A 145 4.78 9.23 -5.94
CA ALA A 145 5.64 9.75 -7.00
C ALA A 145 6.27 11.09 -6.60
N ALA A 146 5.46 12.03 -6.09
CA ALA A 146 5.94 13.32 -5.60
C ALA A 146 6.90 13.15 -4.41
N GLY A 147 6.55 12.30 -3.45
CA GLY A 147 7.41 11.95 -2.32
C GLY A 147 8.72 11.32 -2.75
N SER A 148 8.71 10.45 -3.77
CA SER A 148 9.91 9.84 -4.33
C SER A 148 10.85 10.88 -4.94
N ILE A 149 10.33 11.75 -5.81
CA ILE A 149 11.10 12.81 -6.47
C ILE A 149 11.68 13.77 -5.44
N TRP A 150 10.86 14.19 -4.47
CA TRP A 150 11.27 15.13 -3.44
C TRP A 150 12.33 14.53 -2.50
N LEU A 151 12.06 13.38 -1.87
CA LEU A 151 12.99 12.76 -0.92
C LEU A 151 14.30 12.34 -1.59
N GLY A 152 14.24 11.65 -2.73
CA GLY A 152 15.45 11.22 -3.44
C GLY A 152 16.26 12.40 -3.98
N GLY A 153 15.60 13.48 -4.38
CA GLY A 153 16.28 14.70 -4.80
C GLY A 153 16.95 15.46 -3.65
N LEU A 154 16.32 15.53 -2.47
CA LEU A 154 16.94 16.08 -1.26
C LEU A 154 18.20 15.29 -0.87
N ILE A 155 18.11 13.95 -0.81
CA ILE A 155 19.27 13.08 -0.57
C ILE A 155 20.36 13.33 -1.61
N GLY A 156 20.00 13.41 -2.89
CA GLY A 156 20.96 13.67 -3.95
C GLY A 156 21.62 15.05 -3.88
N LEU A 157 20.91 16.09 -3.42
CA LEU A 157 21.51 17.39 -3.14
C LEU A 157 22.53 17.34 -1.99
N LEU A 158 22.26 16.58 -0.93
CA LEU A 158 23.24 16.35 0.14
C LEU A 158 24.53 15.71 -0.39
N LEU A 159 24.40 14.72 -1.27
CA LEU A 159 25.55 14.05 -1.89
C LEU A 159 26.36 14.98 -2.80
N LEU A 160 25.72 16.02 -3.34
CA LEU A 160 26.36 17.04 -4.15
C LEU A 160 26.84 18.24 -3.34
N ALA A 161 26.51 18.38 -2.06
CA ALA A 161 26.71 19.61 -1.27
C ALA A 161 28.15 20.16 -1.33
N ARG A 162 29.17 19.29 -1.35
CA ARG A 162 30.58 19.69 -1.41
C ARG A 162 31.10 19.97 -2.83
N ARG A 163 30.24 19.93 -3.86
CA ARG A 163 30.61 20.08 -5.28
C ARG A 163 30.43 21.51 -5.82
N GLY A 164 30.29 22.51 -4.94
CA GLY A 164 30.31 23.94 -5.28
C GLY A 164 29.37 24.32 -6.44
N ARG A 165 29.93 24.62 -7.62
CA ARG A 165 29.14 25.02 -8.81
C ARG A 165 28.14 23.95 -9.25
N SER A 166 28.50 22.67 -9.19
CA SER A 166 27.61 21.55 -9.52
C SER A 166 26.41 21.48 -8.58
N PHE A 167 26.64 21.70 -7.28
CA PHE A 167 25.56 21.78 -6.29
C PHE A 167 24.60 22.92 -6.61
N MET A 168 25.11 24.13 -6.90
CA MET A 168 24.27 25.29 -7.17
C MET A 168 23.40 25.13 -8.43
N VAL A 169 23.92 24.49 -9.48
CA VAL A 169 23.14 24.20 -10.69
C VAL A 169 22.06 23.15 -10.40
N ALA A 170 22.42 22.07 -9.69
CA ALA A 170 21.48 21.04 -9.31
C ALA A 170 20.38 21.59 -8.38
N LEU A 171 20.75 22.41 -7.40
CA LEU A 171 19.85 23.06 -6.46
C LEU A 171 18.81 23.91 -7.19
N LYS A 172 19.24 24.85 -8.05
CA LYS A 172 18.33 25.74 -8.80
C LYS A 172 17.33 24.95 -9.65
N ARG A 173 17.79 23.89 -10.31
CA ARG A 173 16.92 23.04 -11.14
C ARG A 173 15.98 22.19 -10.31
N PHE A 174 16.47 21.65 -9.20
CA PHE A 174 15.68 20.83 -8.30
C PHE A 174 14.63 21.65 -7.54
N SER A 175 14.88 22.92 -7.22
CA SER A 175 13.92 23.77 -6.50
C SER A 175 12.54 23.81 -7.16
N ASN A 176 12.45 23.86 -8.49
CA ASN A 176 11.16 23.81 -9.20
C ASN A 176 10.48 22.43 -9.05
N SER A 177 11.23 21.35 -9.24
CA SER A 177 10.72 19.98 -9.04
C SER A 177 10.28 19.75 -7.59
N ALA A 178 11.01 20.27 -6.61
CA ALA A 178 10.69 20.21 -5.20
C ALA A 178 9.40 20.97 -4.90
N PHE A 179 9.24 22.19 -5.41
CA PHE A 179 8.01 22.97 -5.24
C PHE A 179 6.79 22.23 -5.82
N VAL A 180 6.87 21.76 -7.07
CA VAL A 180 5.79 20.97 -7.69
C VAL A 180 5.49 19.71 -6.89
N SER A 181 6.52 18.99 -6.42
CA SER A 181 6.34 17.79 -5.60
C SER A 181 5.62 18.10 -4.29
N VAL A 182 5.98 19.20 -3.61
CA VAL A 182 5.30 19.61 -2.36
C VAL A 182 3.84 19.98 -2.63
N MET A 183 3.53 20.69 -3.72
CA MET A 183 2.15 21.01 -4.08
C MET A 183 1.33 19.75 -4.38
N VAL A 184 1.91 18.79 -5.10
CA VAL A 184 1.26 17.50 -5.37
C VAL A 184 1.08 16.70 -4.08
N LEU A 185 2.07 16.67 -3.17
CA LEU A 185 1.97 16.01 -1.87
C LEU A 185 0.84 16.61 -1.02
N LEU A 186 0.74 17.94 -0.96
CA LEU A 186 -0.33 18.63 -0.24
C LEU A 186 -1.70 18.32 -0.86
N GLY A 187 -1.86 18.50 -2.17
CA GLY A 187 -3.13 18.26 -2.86
C GLY A 187 -3.58 16.81 -2.76
N SER A 188 -2.67 15.86 -3.01
CA SER A 188 -2.97 14.42 -2.91
C SER A 188 -3.26 13.99 -1.47
N GLY A 189 -2.51 14.52 -0.49
CA GLY A 189 -2.72 14.23 0.93
C GLY A 189 -4.05 14.76 1.45
N ILE A 190 -4.43 15.99 1.07
CA ILE A 190 -5.74 16.58 1.39
C ILE A 190 -6.85 15.76 0.73
N GLY A 191 -6.72 15.45 -0.56
CA GLY A 191 -7.69 14.62 -1.27
C GLY A 191 -7.87 13.25 -0.62
N ALA A 192 -6.77 12.59 -0.24
CA ALA A 192 -6.81 11.32 0.46
C ALA A 192 -7.48 11.45 1.84
N ALA A 193 -7.18 12.50 2.61
CA ALA A 193 -7.80 12.74 3.91
C ALA A 193 -9.33 12.91 3.78
N VAL A 194 -9.80 13.64 2.77
CA VAL A 194 -11.23 13.80 2.48
C VAL A 194 -11.92 12.47 2.15
N LEU A 195 -11.24 11.57 1.42
CA LEU A 195 -11.80 10.25 1.08
C LEU A 195 -11.83 9.27 2.26
N HIS A 196 -10.93 9.41 3.23
CA HIS A 196 -10.78 8.46 4.33
C HIS A 196 -11.47 8.91 5.62
N LEU A 197 -11.60 10.22 5.87
CA LEU A 197 -12.19 10.75 7.09
C LEU A 197 -13.70 10.99 6.91
N PRO A 198 -14.57 10.31 7.68
CA PRO A 198 -16.01 10.51 7.57
C PRO A 198 -16.46 11.93 7.96
N THR A 199 -15.74 12.54 8.91
CA THR A 199 -16.05 13.87 9.45
C THR A 199 -14.78 14.62 9.79
N LEU A 200 -14.84 15.96 9.88
CA LEU A 200 -13.72 16.79 10.30
C LEU A 200 -13.25 16.44 11.73
N ALA A 201 -14.19 16.06 12.61
CA ALA A 201 -13.89 15.63 13.97
C ALA A 201 -12.95 14.41 14.04
N SER A 202 -12.97 13.58 12.99
CA SER A 202 -12.09 12.42 12.89
C SER A 202 -10.60 12.79 12.85
N LEU A 203 -10.25 14.04 12.48
CA LEU A 203 -8.86 14.53 12.49
C LEU A 203 -8.24 14.54 13.88
N TRP A 204 -8.98 14.94 14.91
CA TRP A 204 -8.43 15.02 16.28
C TRP A 204 -8.89 13.88 17.18
N GLN A 205 -10.00 13.19 16.84
CA GLN A 205 -10.54 12.09 17.64
C GLN A 205 -9.91 10.73 17.33
N THR A 206 -9.43 10.51 16.09
CA THR A 206 -8.88 9.20 15.68
C THR A 206 -7.35 9.17 15.72
N GLY A 207 -6.76 7.99 15.92
CA GLY A 207 -5.31 7.80 15.82
C GLY A 207 -4.78 8.13 14.42
N TYR A 208 -5.55 7.77 13.38
CA TYR A 208 -5.24 8.09 11.98
C TYR A 208 -5.22 9.61 11.73
N GLY A 209 -6.22 10.35 12.21
CA GLY A 209 -6.26 11.80 12.11
C GLY A 209 -5.09 12.49 12.82
N LYS A 210 -4.73 12.03 14.02
CA LYS A 210 -3.55 12.52 14.75
C LYS A 210 -2.26 12.31 13.97
N ALA A 211 -2.12 11.18 13.29
CA ALA A 211 -0.96 10.91 12.42
C ALA A 211 -0.90 11.88 11.22
N ILE A 212 -2.04 12.23 10.62
CA ILE A 212 -2.13 13.25 9.57
C ILE A 212 -1.65 14.61 10.11
N ILE A 213 -2.10 15.02 11.30
CA ILE A 213 -1.70 16.29 11.91
C ILE A 213 -0.18 16.33 12.11
N VAL A 214 0.40 15.28 12.69
CA VAL A 214 1.85 15.20 12.90
C VAL A 214 2.62 15.29 11.57
N LYS A 215 2.18 14.55 10.54
CA LYS A 215 2.76 14.64 9.18
C LYS A 215 2.68 16.05 8.61
N ALA A 216 1.52 16.70 8.72
CA ALA A 216 1.32 18.06 8.25
C ALA A 216 2.23 19.05 9.01
N SER A 217 2.38 18.91 10.32
CA SER A 217 3.29 19.74 11.13
C SER A 217 4.75 19.60 10.69
N PHE A 218 5.23 18.39 10.42
CA PHE A 218 6.59 18.19 9.90
C PHE A 218 6.77 18.83 8.52
N LEU A 219 5.79 18.68 7.63
CA LEU A 219 5.84 19.30 6.30
C LEU A 219 5.84 20.84 6.40
N LEU A 220 4.98 21.41 7.25
CA LEU A 220 4.92 22.86 7.48
C LEU A 220 6.23 23.39 8.07
N ALA A 221 6.80 22.70 9.06
CA ALA A 221 8.10 23.06 9.64
C ALA A 221 9.21 23.04 8.57
N ALA A 222 9.26 22.00 7.75
CA ALA A 222 10.21 21.89 6.64
C ALA A 222 10.05 23.03 5.62
N MET A 223 8.81 23.36 5.24
CA MET A 223 8.50 24.45 4.32
C MET A 223 8.88 25.82 4.90
N LEU A 224 8.64 26.04 6.19
CA LEU A 224 8.98 27.29 6.87
C LEU A 224 10.50 27.49 6.91
N ILE A 225 11.26 26.46 7.27
CA ILE A 225 12.73 26.47 7.25
C ILE A 225 13.22 26.82 5.83
N ALA A 226 12.73 26.10 4.81
CA ALA A 226 13.13 26.34 3.43
C ALA A 226 12.79 27.77 2.95
N SER A 227 11.63 28.31 3.34
CA SER A 227 11.16 29.64 2.91
C SER A 227 11.97 30.77 3.57
N VAL A 228 12.21 30.68 4.88
CA VAL A 228 13.03 31.67 5.62
C VAL A 228 14.44 31.74 5.03
N ASN A 229 15.00 30.59 4.68
CA ASN A 229 16.35 30.54 4.14
C ASN A 229 16.43 31.03 2.70
N LEU A 230 15.42 30.79 1.84
CA LEU A 230 15.37 31.40 0.51
C LEU A 230 15.46 32.94 0.56
N VAL A 231 14.86 33.55 1.58
CA VAL A 231 14.92 35.01 1.81
C VAL A 231 16.28 35.46 2.35
N ARG A 232 16.90 34.69 3.27
CA ARG A 232 18.19 35.01 3.91
C ARG A 232 19.43 34.73 3.04
N THR A 233 19.34 33.77 2.14
CA THR A 233 20.40 33.22 1.26
C THR A 233 20.91 34.22 0.21
N ARG A 234 20.30 35.41 0.09
CA ARG A 234 20.72 36.46 -0.85
C ARG A 234 22.05 37.16 -0.49
N ARG A 235 22.75 36.79 0.59
CA ARG A 235 23.86 37.61 1.16
C ARG A 235 25.27 36.97 1.23
N SER A 236 25.49 35.66 1.03
CA SER A 236 26.85 35.07 1.00
C SER A 236 26.90 33.66 0.40
N LEU A 237 27.87 33.38 -0.49
CA LEU A 237 27.99 32.12 -1.25
C LEU A 237 28.80 31.01 -0.52
N ALA A 238 29.72 31.36 0.38
CA ALA A 238 30.68 30.41 0.96
C ALA A 238 30.08 29.56 2.09
N LEU A 239 29.20 30.15 2.92
CA LEU A 239 28.45 29.48 3.99
C LEU A 239 27.14 28.85 3.49
N LEU A 240 26.75 29.16 2.25
CA LEU A 240 25.45 28.84 1.68
C LEU A 240 25.22 27.33 1.56
N TRP A 241 26.22 26.59 1.08
CA TRP A 241 26.08 25.16 0.86
C TRP A 241 26.05 24.37 2.18
N GLN A 242 26.73 24.84 3.23
CA GLN A 242 26.69 24.21 4.56
C GLN A 242 25.33 24.41 5.23
N LEU A 243 24.80 25.63 5.17
CA LEU A 243 23.46 25.96 5.67
C LEU A 243 22.39 25.15 4.93
N VAL A 244 22.38 25.21 3.60
CA VAL A 244 21.41 24.48 2.77
C VAL A 244 21.55 22.96 2.96
N ALA A 245 22.76 22.42 3.10
CA ALA A 245 22.93 20.99 3.37
C ALA A 245 22.43 20.58 4.77
N GLY A 246 22.68 21.39 5.81
CA GLY A 246 22.14 21.14 7.14
C GLY A 246 20.61 21.13 7.15
N GLU A 247 19.99 22.04 6.40
CA GLU A 247 18.53 22.11 6.25
C GLU A 247 17.96 20.93 5.48
N VAL A 248 18.56 20.58 4.35
CA VAL A 248 18.14 19.41 3.57
C VAL A 248 18.24 18.14 4.43
N LEU A 249 19.25 18.03 5.29
CA LEU A 249 19.38 16.92 6.24
C LEU A 249 18.24 16.95 7.28
N LEU A 250 17.95 18.10 7.89
CA LEU A 250 16.86 18.24 8.86
C LEU A 250 15.50 17.88 8.25
N VAL A 251 15.21 18.41 7.06
CA VAL A 251 13.97 18.12 6.33
C VAL A 251 13.89 16.63 5.98
N THR A 252 14.98 16.04 5.49
CA THR A 252 15.03 14.60 5.17
C THR A 252 14.75 13.76 6.42
N SER A 253 15.39 14.08 7.55
CA SER A 253 15.19 13.38 8.82
C SER A 253 13.76 13.52 9.33
N ALA A 254 13.17 14.71 9.27
CA ALA A 254 11.79 14.96 9.65
C ALA A 254 10.80 14.15 8.79
N VAL A 255 11.04 14.08 7.48
CA VAL A 255 10.20 13.29 6.55
C VAL A 255 10.34 11.79 6.80
N VAL A 256 11.55 11.30 7.06
CA VAL A 256 11.77 9.90 7.42
C VAL A 256 11.08 9.56 8.74
N ALA A 257 11.19 10.43 9.75
CA ALA A 257 10.49 10.26 11.02
C ALA A 257 8.96 10.25 10.82
N ALA A 258 8.42 11.17 10.02
CA ALA A 258 6.99 11.22 9.70
C ALA A 258 6.49 9.98 8.93
N ALA A 259 7.35 9.39 8.09
CA ALA A 259 7.05 8.15 7.38
C ALA A 259 7.01 6.93 8.33
N VAL A 260 8.01 6.81 9.22
CA VAL A 260 8.10 5.70 10.19
C VAL A 260 6.96 5.75 11.21
N LEU A 261 6.61 6.95 11.70
CA LEU A 261 5.61 7.13 12.76
C LEU A 261 4.17 6.82 12.30
N SER A 262 3.92 6.62 11.00
CA SER A 262 2.56 6.60 10.45
C SER A 262 2.19 5.30 9.74
N SER A 263 2.46 4.16 10.36
CA SER A 263 2.02 2.84 9.86
C SER A 263 0.62 2.44 10.34
N LEU A 264 -0.22 3.39 10.76
CA LEU A 264 -1.58 3.11 11.24
C LEU A 264 -2.52 2.91 10.04
N PRO A 265 -3.29 1.79 9.99
CA PRO A 265 -4.33 1.62 8.99
C PRO A 265 -5.43 2.67 9.17
N PRO A 266 -6.13 3.08 8.09
CA PRO A 266 -7.30 3.92 8.21
C PRO A 266 -8.39 3.21 9.03
N PRO A 267 -9.33 3.97 9.64
CA PRO A 267 -10.43 3.38 10.41
C PRO A 267 -11.26 2.43 9.54
N PRO A 268 -11.61 1.22 10.02
CA PRO A 268 -12.34 0.24 9.21
C PRO A 268 -13.77 0.73 8.92
N LYS A 269 -14.10 0.88 7.62
CA LYS A 269 -15.48 1.19 7.17
C LYS A 269 -16.40 -0.04 7.17
N ALA A 270 -15.82 -1.24 7.16
CA ALA A 270 -16.54 -2.51 6.95
C ALA A 270 -17.63 -2.79 7.99
N LEU A 271 -17.41 -2.45 9.27
CA LEU A 271 -18.39 -2.69 10.33
C LEU A 271 -19.69 -1.89 10.11
N ALA A 272 -19.60 -0.69 9.54
CA ALA A 272 -20.76 0.14 9.26
C ALA A 272 -21.59 -0.36 8.05
N SER A 273 -20.99 -1.14 7.15
CA SER A 273 -21.64 -1.63 5.92
C SER A 273 -22.32 -3.00 6.07
N LEU A 274 -22.07 -3.75 7.13
CA LEU A 274 -22.48 -5.16 7.23
C LEU A 274 -23.93 -5.42 7.67
N GLY A 275 -24.76 -4.40 7.79
CA GLY A 275 -26.12 -4.56 8.33
C GLY A 275 -26.12 -5.12 9.76
N ALA A 276 -27.28 -5.57 10.24
CA ALA A 276 -27.36 -6.24 11.54
C ALA A 276 -26.92 -7.71 11.40
N PRO A 277 -25.91 -8.16 12.16
CA PRO A 277 -25.45 -9.55 12.08
C PRO A 277 -26.55 -10.50 12.52
N ALA A 278 -26.74 -11.60 11.79
CA ALA A 278 -27.75 -12.61 12.12
C ALA A 278 -27.27 -13.57 13.21
N ALA A 279 -25.95 -13.74 13.35
CA ALA A 279 -25.30 -14.55 14.39
C ALA A 279 -23.86 -14.08 14.64
N THR A 280 -23.30 -14.47 15.78
CA THR A 280 -21.87 -14.33 16.12
C THR A 280 -21.26 -15.69 16.41
N ALA A 281 -20.12 -16.01 15.81
CA ALA A 281 -19.48 -17.32 15.80
C ALA A 281 -18.00 -17.28 16.23
N GLY A 282 -17.47 -18.43 16.65
CA GLY A 282 -16.06 -18.64 16.98
C GLY A 282 -15.63 -18.14 18.37
N PRO A 283 -14.35 -18.37 18.76
CA PRO A 283 -13.30 -19.02 17.98
C PRO A 283 -13.41 -20.55 17.95
N GLY A 284 -12.84 -21.18 16.91
CA GLY A 284 -12.86 -22.64 16.69
C GLY A 284 -14.04 -23.10 15.83
N PRO A 285 -14.22 -24.42 15.61
CA PRO A 285 -15.23 -24.95 14.70
C PRO A 285 -16.63 -24.39 15.01
N VAL A 286 -17.28 -23.86 13.97
CA VAL A 286 -18.55 -23.15 14.07
C VAL A 286 -19.66 -24.01 13.51
N THR A 287 -20.80 -24.06 14.18
CA THR A 287 -22.07 -24.49 13.58
C THR A 287 -23.17 -23.54 14.03
N GLU A 288 -23.51 -22.59 13.17
CA GLU A 288 -24.56 -21.61 13.43
C GLU A 288 -25.77 -21.89 12.55
N THR A 289 -26.97 -21.72 13.10
CA THR A 289 -28.20 -21.87 12.32
C THR A 289 -28.92 -20.54 12.25
N VAL A 290 -29.19 -20.08 11.03
CA VAL A 290 -29.85 -18.81 10.76
C VAL A 290 -31.12 -19.06 9.96
N GLU A 291 -32.21 -18.39 10.33
CA GLU A 291 -33.45 -18.41 9.58
C GLU A 291 -33.70 -17.09 8.85
N ARG A 292 -34.06 -17.17 7.57
CA ARG A 292 -34.35 -16.02 6.73
C ARG A 292 -35.39 -16.38 5.68
N ASN A 293 -36.49 -15.63 5.61
CA ASN A 293 -37.53 -15.82 4.59
C ASN A 293 -38.08 -17.26 4.49
N GLY A 294 -38.12 -17.99 5.62
CA GLY A 294 -38.54 -19.39 5.69
C GLY A 294 -37.49 -20.42 5.26
N TYR A 295 -36.28 -19.97 4.91
CA TYR A 295 -35.11 -20.82 4.73
C TYR A 295 -34.35 -20.93 6.05
N GLN A 296 -33.85 -22.14 6.33
CA GLN A 296 -32.94 -22.42 7.43
C GLN A 296 -31.56 -22.73 6.85
N LEU A 297 -30.56 -21.97 7.28
CA LEU A 297 -29.18 -22.06 6.84
C LEU A 297 -28.34 -22.49 8.03
N GLN A 298 -27.83 -23.72 8.01
CA GLN A 298 -26.85 -24.19 8.96
C GLN A 298 -25.46 -23.98 8.38
N VAL A 299 -24.77 -22.95 8.87
CA VAL A 299 -23.42 -22.55 8.49
C VAL A 299 -22.44 -23.34 9.35
N HIS A 300 -21.51 -24.04 8.70
CA HIS A 300 -20.44 -24.78 9.33
C HIS A 300 -19.09 -24.27 8.83
N VAL A 301 -18.19 -23.97 9.77
CA VAL A 301 -16.81 -23.54 9.47
C VAL A 301 -15.86 -24.39 10.28
N THR A 302 -14.97 -25.12 9.63
CA THR A 302 -14.01 -26.00 10.30
C THR A 302 -12.66 -25.99 9.58
N PRO A 303 -11.51 -25.93 10.27
CA PRO A 303 -11.36 -25.81 11.73
C PRO A 303 -11.62 -24.40 12.29
N ASN A 304 -11.95 -23.43 11.44
CA ASN A 304 -12.06 -22.00 11.76
C ASN A 304 -10.75 -21.44 12.29
N LYS A 305 -9.68 -21.61 11.50
CA LYS A 305 -8.33 -21.16 11.85
C LYS A 305 -7.74 -20.33 10.75
N VAL A 306 -7.02 -19.29 11.16
CA VAL A 306 -6.40 -18.41 10.18
C VAL A 306 -5.28 -19.11 9.42
N ALA A 307 -5.14 -18.70 8.17
CA ALA A 307 -4.01 -19.04 7.32
C ALA A 307 -3.84 -20.56 7.09
N VAL A 308 -4.91 -21.32 7.23
CA VAL A 308 -5.02 -22.73 6.83
C VAL A 308 -6.27 -22.91 5.96
N PRO A 309 -6.36 -23.98 5.16
CA PRO A 309 -7.61 -24.30 4.48
C PRO A 309 -8.71 -24.59 5.49
N ASP A 310 -9.74 -23.74 5.49
CA ASP A 310 -11.01 -23.99 6.18
C ASP A 310 -12.03 -24.54 5.18
N GLU A 311 -12.90 -25.40 5.67
CA GLU A 311 -14.11 -25.83 5.00
C GLU A 311 -15.27 -24.93 5.43
N PHE A 312 -15.83 -24.23 4.44
CA PHE A 312 -17.02 -23.41 4.59
C PHE A 312 -18.19 -24.16 3.97
N ALA A 313 -19.10 -24.63 4.81
CA ALA A 313 -20.26 -25.41 4.41
C ALA A 313 -21.55 -24.70 4.84
N VAL A 314 -22.56 -24.71 3.97
CA VAL A 314 -23.90 -24.22 4.30
C VAL A 314 -24.92 -25.25 3.87
N ARG A 315 -25.64 -25.78 4.85
CA ARG A 315 -26.82 -26.62 4.60
C ARG A 315 -28.06 -25.75 4.58
N ILE A 316 -28.77 -25.76 3.46
CA ILE A 316 -29.96 -24.94 3.22
C ILE A 316 -31.18 -25.84 3.12
N THR A 317 -32.14 -25.61 4.01
CA THR A 317 -33.45 -26.27 3.96
C THR A 317 -34.57 -25.23 3.94
N ARG A 318 -35.75 -25.63 3.46
CA ARG A 318 -37.00 -24.86 3.54
C ARG A 318 -38.09 -25.81 3.99
N ASN A 319 -38.70 -25.55 5.14
CA ASN A 319 -39.68 -26.46 5.77
C ASN A 319 -39.15 -27.91 5.90
N GLY A 320 -37.87 -28.07 6.23
CA GLY A 320 -37.19 -29.38 6.34
C GLY A 320 -36.80 -30.04 5.02
N VAL A 321 -37.17 -29.47 3.86
CA VAL A 321 -36.77 -29.99 2.54
C VAL A 321 -35.47 -29.33 2.08
N PRO A 322 -34.44 -30.09 1.65
CA PRO A 322 -33.20 -29.51 1.14
C PRO A 322 -33.40 -28.67 -0.12
N VAL A 323 -32.80 -27.48 -0.16
CA VAL A 323 -32.87 -26.56 -1.30
C VAL A 323 -31.76 -26.88 -2.28
N ARG A 324 -32.12 -27.44 -3.43
CA ARG A 324 -31.16 -27.91 -4.46
C ARG A 324 -31.01 -26.92 -5.60
N GLY A 325 -29.86 -26.94 -6.28
CA GLY A 325 -29.60 -26.13 -7.46
C GLY A 325 -29.56 -24.62 -7.20
N ALA A 326 -29.36 -24.19 -5.95
CA ALA A 326 -29.15 -22.78 -5.64
C ALA A 326 -27.74 -22.34 -6.06
N THR A 327 -27.61 -21.07 -6.46
CA THR A 327 -26.30 -20.43 -6.52
C THR A 327 -26.01 -19.83 -5.15
N VAL A 328 -24.93 -20.28 -4.52
CA VAL A 328 -24.48 -19.81 -3.19
C VAL A 328 -23.11 -19.18 -3.34
N ILE A 329 -22.99 -17.90 -2.99
CA ILE A 329 -21.74 -17.16 -2.97
C ILE A 329 -21.44 -16.78 -1.52
N ALA A 330 -20.29 -17.19 -1.01
CA ALA A 330 -19.79 -16.76 0.30
C ALA A 330 -18.77 -15.64 0.10
N THR A 331 -19.03 -14.48 0.71
CA THR A 331 -18.16 -13.31 0.72
C THR A 331 -17.58 -13.10 2.12
N PHE A 332 -16.26 -12.95 2.20
CA PHE A 332 -15.47 -12.83 3.42
C PHE A 332 -14.94 -11.41 3.55
N THR A 333 -15.29 -10.74 4.64
CA THR A 333 -14.93 -9.34 4.92
C THR A 333 -14.23 -9.22 6.27
N MET A 334 -13.01 -8.69 6.30
CA MET A 334 -12.31 -8.41 7.56
C MET A 334 -12.90 -7.17 8.24
N LEU A 335 -13.30 -7.29 9.51
CA LEU A 335 -14.00 -6.20 10.22
C LEU A 335 -13.05 -5.28 10.97
N ASP A 336 -11.90 -5.79 11.37
CA ASP A 336 -10.94 -5.04 12.19
C ASP A 336 -9.93 -4.26 11.36
N MET A 337 -9.76 -4.60 10.08
CA MET A 337 -8.86 -3.93 9.15
C MET A 337 -9.41 -3.96 7.73
N GLU A 338 -9.36 -2.84 7.01
CA GLU A 338 -9.76 -2.78 5.60
C GLU A 338 -8.86 -3.66 4.73
N MET A 339 -9.40 -4.77 4.24
CA MET A 339 -8.75 -5.69 3.30
C MET A 339 -9.67 -6.03 2.13
N PRO A 340 -9.13 -6.35 0.93
CA PRO A 340 -9.95 -6.79 -0.19
C PRO A 340 -10.83 -7.97 0.21
N THR A 341 -12.11 -7.91 -0.14
CA THR A 341 -13.04 -9.02 0.12
C THR A 341 -12.69 -10.21 -0.76
N GLN A 342 -12.96 -11.40 -0.23
CA GLN A 342 -12.82 -12.65 -0.98
C GLN A 342 -14.21 -13.22 -1.19
N ALA A 343 -14.49 -13.74 -2.38
CA ALA A 343 -15.79 -14.32 -2.69
C ALA A 343 -15.61 -15.67 -3.39
N TYR A 344 -16.32 -16.69 -2.93
CA TYR A 344 -16.25 -18.04 -3.46
C TYR A 344 -17.64 -18.58 -3.75
N ARG A 345 -17.80 -19.23 -4.90
CA ARG A 345 -19.01 -20.00 -5.20
C ARG A 345 -18.92 -21.36 -4.50
N LEU A 346 -19.92 -21.67 -3.68
CA LEU A 346 -20.01 -22.97 -2.99
C LEU A 346 -20.67 -23.99 -3.92
N ALA A 347 -20.08 -25.17 -4.01
CA ALA A 347 -20.59 -26.25 -4.85
C ALA A 347 -21.56 -27.13 -4.05
N GLU A 348 -22.70 -27.51 -4.63
CA GLU A 348 -23.60 -28.48 -4.01
C GLU A 348 -22.93 -29.86 -3.99
N ARG A 349 -22.65 -30.40 -2.80
CA ARG A 349 -21.98 -31.71 -2.61
C ARG A 349 -22.96 -32.83 -2.32
N SER A 350 -24.03 -32.51 -1.60
CA SER A 350 -25.17 -33.39 -1.36
C SER A 350 -26.45 -32.53 -1.35
N PRO A 351 -27.65 -33.12 -1.40
CA PRO A 351 -28.90 -32.35 -1.47
C PRO A 351 -28.96 -31.23 -0.43
N GLY A 352 -28.93 -29.98 -0.90
CA GLY A 352 -28.98 -28.77 -0.07
C GLY A 352 -27.73 -28.44 0.73
N LEU A 353 -26.63 -29.16 0.56
CA LEU A 353 -25.34 -28.88 1.20
C LEU A 353 -24.36 -28.28 0.20
N TYR A 354 -23.96 -27.04 0.44
CA TYR A 354 -23.07 -26.26 -0.42
C TYR A 354 -21.74 -26.04 0.29
N GLU A 355 -20.62 -26.37 -0.35
CA GLU A 355 -19.31 -26.37 0.31
C GLU A 355 -18.20 -25.78 -0.57
N HIS A 356 -17.22 -25.16 0.09
CA HIS A 356 -15.96 -24.73 -0.50
C HIS A 356 -14.85 -24.82 0.55
N SER A 357 -13.66 -25.27 0.14
CA SER A 357 -12.49 -25.28 1.01
C SER A 357 -11.45 -24.29 0.51
N SER A 358 -11.06 -23.34 1.35
CA SER A 358 -10.04 -22.35 1.01
C SER A 358 -9.41 -21.74 2.26
N ALA A 359 -8.22 -21.15 2.11
CA ALA A 359 -7.59 -20.36 3.18
C ALA A 359 -8.13 -18.92 3.15
N ALA A 360 -9.44 -18.75 3.28
CA ALA A 360 -10.09 -17.44 3.15
C ALA A 360 -9.81 -16.52 4.34
N LEU A 361 -9.72 -17.09 5.55
CA LEU A 361 -9.44 -16.40 6.80
C LEU A 361 -7.92 -16.13 6.90
N VAL A 362 -7.45 -15.08 6.21
CA VAL A 362 -6.00 -14.80 6.10
C VAL A 362 -5.41 -14.06 7.30
N MET A 363 -6.24 -13.59 8.24
CA MET A 363 -5.82 -12.78 9.38
C MET A 363 -6.69 -13.05 10.60
N VAL A 364 -6.09 -12.98 11.79
CA VAL A 364 -6.81 -13.09 13.07
C VAL A 364 -7.72 -11.91 13.32
N GLY A 365 -8.90 -12.20 13.87
CA GLY A 365 -9.87 -11.20 14.31
C GLY A 365 -11.27 -11.51 13.80
N ARG A 366 -12.11 -10.48 13.73
CA ARG A 366 -13.52 -10.59 13.35
C ARG A 366 -13.70 -10.56 11.84
N TRP A 367 -14.50 -11.49 11.33
CA TRP A 367 -14.85 -11.63 9.93
C TRP A 367 -16.36 -11.57 9.74
N GLY A 368 -16.82 -10.84 8.73
CA GLY A 368 -18.18 -10.92 8.22
C GLY A 368 -18.24 -11.97 7.12
N LEU A 369 -19.04 -13.02 7.33
CA LEU A 369 -19.33 -14.07 6.37
C LEU A 369 -20.73 -13.81 5.79
N THR A 370 -20.77 -13.27 4.57
CA THR A 370 -22.02 -13.01 3.86
C THR A 370 -22.30 -14.14 2.88
N PHE A 371 -23.42 -14.83 3.04
CA PHE A 371 -23.90 -15.87 2.12
C PHE A 371 -25.03 -15.31 1.28
N GLU A 372 -24.75 -15.03 0.01
CA GLU A 372 -25.75 -14.65 -0.99
C GLU A 372 -26.32 -15.93 -1.59
N VAL A 373 -27.62 -16.16 -1.37
CA VAL A 373 -28.31 -17.38 -1.81
C VAL A 373 -29.34 -17.02 -2.86
N GLN A 374 -29.18 -17.60 -4.05
CA GLN A 374 -30.14 -17.52 -5.15
C GLN A 374 -30.72 -18.91 -5.41
N PRO A 375 -31.88 -19.26 -4.82
CA PRO A 375 -32.56 -20.51 -5.09
C PRO A 375 -33.11 -20.54 -6.53
N ALA A 376 -33.23 -21.74 -7.10
CA ALA A 376 -33.87 -21.92 -8.39
C ALA A 376 -35.37 -21.55 -8.32
N GLY A 377 -35.77 -20.48 -9.01
CA GLY A 377 -37.17 -20.05 -9.08
C GLY A 377 -37.69 -19.29 -7.85
N ALA A 378 -36.83 -18.81 -6.96
CA ALA A 378 -37.21 -17.93 -5.85
C ALA A 378 -36.38 -16.63 -5.84
N GLN A 379 -36.81 -15.65 -5.05
CA GLN A 379 -36.06 -14.40 -4.88
C GLN A 379 -34.74 -14.65 -4.11
N PRO A 380 -33.63 -13.97 -4.48
CA PRO A 380 -32.40 -14.03 -3.73
C PRO A 380 -32.55 -13.44 -2.33
N PHE A 381 -31.70 -13.90 -1.42
CA PHE A 381 -31.57 -13.33 -0.09
C PHE A 381 -30.15 -13.55 0.44
N ASP A 382 -29.76 -12.69 1.39
CA ASP A 382 -28.43 -12.73 2.00
C ASP A 382 -28.54 -13.02 3.50
N VAL A 383 -27.55 -13.73 4.02
CA VAL A 383 -27.36 -13.97 5.45
C VAL A 383 -25.95 -13.58 5.85
N VAL A 384 -25.82 -12.81 6.92
CA VAL A 384 -24.53 -12.36 7.47
C VAL A 384 -24.28 -13.03 8.82
N VAL A 385 -23.16 -13.76 8.93
CA VAL A 385 -22.64 -14.31 10.19
C VAL A 385 -21.35 -13.57 10.53
N VAL A 386 -21.21 -13.09 11.76
CA VAL A 386 -19.95 -12.50 12.24
C VAL A 386 -19.15 -13.59 12.93
N ASP A 387 -18.04 -14.00 12.34
CA ASP A 387 -17.12 -14.99 12.90
C ASP A 387 -15.92 -14.31 13.59
N HIS A 388 -15.26 -15.05 14.49
CA HIS A 388 -14.01 -14.67 15.11
C HIS A 388 -12.95 -15.77 14.91
N ALA A 389 -12.11 -15.58 13.89
CA ALA A 389 -11.07 -16.52 13.52
C ALA A 389 -9.85 -16.43 14.46
N ALA A 390 -9.34 -17.58 14.88
CA ALA A 390 -8.20 -17.70 15.81
C ALA A 390 -6.95 -18.34 15.17
N GLY A 391 -5.82 -18.19 15.87
CA GLY A 391 -4.47 -18.70 15.49
C GLY A 391 -4.26 -20.20 15.62
#